data_AF-F5Y7C6-F1
#
_entry.id   AF-F5Y7C6-F1
#
_cell.length_a   1.000
_cell.length_b   1.000
_cell.length_c   1.000
_cell.angle_alpha   90.00
_cell.angle_beta   90.00
_cell.angle_gamma   90.00
#
_symmetry.space_group_name_H-M   'P 1'
#
loop_
_entity.id
_entity.type
_entity.pdbx_description
1 polymer ?
#
loop_
_entity_poly.entity_id
_entity_poly.type
_entity_poly.pdbx_seq_one_letter_code
_entity_poly.pdbx_strand_id
1 'polypeptide(L)'
;MYPRHLLAVLIFSLFAFGLFPQSFDEIPSVDLLGDPAQAEKYAGWAEKAIAEGRWAEALAVLERAADYSDVSLDLCYLLAKARSHFNQSRGAVLEALGKALKAKGRQRYSPDDVRLMAAENFIALRRYGEALNILDALPDSYEKARLRLLSLRFLPSIEEFHRSVASALDRYPRESGPARIFFSYLQAKNAAGQQSGGRDSFAGDQELLELIVRRLPVLIPLDPELAWMAAPFLRDIEDARRKVQAYRAVNVPVPASLPVSLNMGVIDEETALEELFQYRDSGHKTIDKALLEDIYRLLRDEIRRRLFRRNLLEWSGVITEDADGDSIAEASALYRRGQLVAYSYDADQDGLPELSLEFEAGDPRSAQLPVSDDDRRMITVQWEEYPSVLEARLGDERYIPRPLDFYFSPVKFTEITGSDLLFPVSDPTARLTRRTLVSFALKVERPSQEFSGGMEVVELSRSIPIRAREYLDGLMVSETDFLRGRPLAQRVDLDLDGRLETVRHFRRSPVPATTLPGSPDPSDLNDPLILLDYSREIDYADSDWDGDGVYETHEPIG
;
A
#
# COMPACT_ATOMS: atom_id res chain seq x y z
N MET A 1 40.98 2.39 23.24
CA MET A 1 41.96 2.52 22.14
C MET A 1 41.93 1.18 21.40
N TYR A 2 41.67 1.20 20.07
CA TYR A 2 41.34 0.07 19.16
C TYR A 2 39.91 -0.49 19.24
N PRO A 3 39.30 -0.96 18.11
CA PRO A 3 38.34 -0.14 17.38
C PRO A 3 36.99 -0.83 17.01
N ARG A 4 36.05 0.03 16.60
CA ARG A 4 34.93 -0.13 15.65
C ARG A 4 34.61 -1.54 15.11
N HIS A 5 33.44 -2.04 15.51
CA HIS A 5 32.60 -2.90 14.67
C HIS A 5 31.27 -2.17 14.40
N LEU A 6 31.16 -1.65 13.18
CA LEU A 6 29.87 -1.35 12.53
C LEU A 6 29.19 -2.71 12.27
N LEU A 7 28.02 -2.94 12.85
CA LEU A 7 27.07 -3.93 12.36
C LEU A 7 25.92 -3.14 11.76
N ALA A 8 25.93 -3.02 10.43
CA ALA A 8 24.90 -2.35 9.67
C ALA A 8 23.59 -3.14 9.78
N VAL A 9 22.54 -2.44 10.20
CA VAL A 9 21.14 -2.84 10.15
C VAL A 9 20.73 -2.78 8.67
N LEU A 10 20.27 -3.92 8.14
CA LEU A 10 19.86 -4.06 6.74
C LEU A 10 18.60 -4.92 6.74
N ILE A 11 17.43 -4.30 6.89
CA ILE A 11 16.12 -4.93 6.68
C ILE A 11 15.15 -3.88 6.12
N PHE A 12 14.49 -4.26 5.02
CA PHE A 12 13.40 -3.61 4.27
C PHE A 12 13.75 -2.45 3.32
N SER A 13 14.44 -2.78 2.23
CA SER A 13 14.25 -2.16 0.91
C SER A 13 15.17 -2.84 -0.12
N LEU A 14 14.72 -3.98 -0.68
CA LEU A 14 15.33 -4.60 -1.87
C LEU A 14 14.40 -5.67 -2.44
N PHE A 15 13.42 -5.25 -3.23
CA PHE A 15 12.97 -6.03 -4.38
C PHE A 15 13.64 -5.42 -5.60
N ALA A 16 14.86 -5.86 -5.89
CA ALA A 16 15.49 -5.65 -7.18
C ALA A 16 16.26 -6.92 -7.55
N PHE A 17 15.86 -7.45 -8.71
CA PHE A 17 16.56 -8.33 -9.62
C PHE A 17 17.99 -8.77 -9.26
N GLY A 18 18.19 -10.09 -9.34
CA GLY A 18 19.48 -10.67 -9.71
C GLY A 18 20.14 -11.49 -8.61
N LEU A 19 19.99 -12.82 -8.69
CA LEU A 19 21.06 -13.83 -8.54
C LEU A 19 20.42 -15.23 -8.57
N PHE A 20 20.25 -15.79 -9.77
CA PHE A 20 20.05 -17.22 -9.96
C PHE A 20 21.38 -17.85 -10.41
N PRO A 21 21.92 -18.84 -9.69
CA PRO A 21 22.83 -19.79 -10.29
C PRO A 21 22.24 -21.20 -10.15
N GLN A 22 21.53 -21.67 -11.18
CA GLN A 22 21.52 -23.10 -11.55
C GLN A 22 21.29 -23.22 -13.06
N SER A 23 22.13 -24.05 -13.67
CA SER A 23 22.19 -24.38 -15.10
C SER A 23 20.86 -24.94 -15.60
N PHE A 24 20.21 -24.23 -16.52
CA PHE A 24 19.10 -24.71 -17.31
C PHE A 24 19.65 -25.26 -18.63
N ASP A 25 19.82 -26.58 -18.72
CA ASP A 25 19.98 -27.22 -20.02
C ASP A 25 18.61 -27.37 -20.70
N GLU A 26 18.57 -26.86 -21.94
CA GLU A 26 17.63 -27.11 -23.04
C GLU A 26 16.12 -27.01 -22.76
N ILE A 27 15.55 -25.81 -22.98
CA ILE A 27 14.18 -25.66 -23.48
C ILE A 27 14.27 -24.86 -24.79
N PRO A 28 13.81 -25.39 -25.94
CA PRO A 28 13.94 -24.71 -27.22
C PRO A 28 13.06 -23.46 -27.25
N SER A 29 13.66 -22.34 -27.67
CA SER A 29 12.97 -21.11 -28.03
C SER A 29 12.16 -21.33 -29.31
N VAL A 30 10.83 -21.28 -29.23
CA VAL A 30 9.95 -21.17 -30.39
C VAL A 30 8.89 -20.12 -30.10
N ASP A 31 8.88 -19.06 -30.92
CA ASP A 31 7.77 -18.12 -31.02
C ASP A 31 6.52 -18.84 -31.52
N LEU A 32 5.64 -19.22 -30.59
CA LEU A 32 4.29 -19.72 -30.88
C LEU A 32 3.33 -19.06 -29.89
N LEU A 33 2.77 -17.92 -30.31
CA LEU A 33 1.55 -17.37 -29.73
C LEU A 33 0.47 -18.46 -29.70
N GLY A 34 -0.05 -18.77 -28.52
CA GLY A 34 -1.32 -19.48 -28.38
C GLY A 34 -1.34 -21.00 -28.58
N ASP A 35 -0.26 -21.74 -28.31
CA ASP A 35 -0.34 -23.21 -28.25
C ASP A 35 -0.90 -23.70 -26.89
N PRO A 36 -2.14 -24.23 -26.84
CA PRO A 36 -2.74 -24.71 -25.59
C PRO A 36 -2.01 -25.91 -24.98
N ALA A 37 -1.31 -26.72 -25.78
CA ALA A 37 -0.55 -27.87 -25.27
C ALA A 37 0.70 -27.44 -24.50
N GLN A 38 1.35 -26.36 -24.95
CA GLN A 38 2.50 -25.79 -24.27
C GLN A 38 2.08 -25.03 -23.00
N ALA A 39 0.96 -24.30 -23.06
CA ALA A 39 0.37 -23.66 -21.88
C ALA A 39 0.06 -24.67 -20.76
N GLU A 40 -0.44 -25.86 -21.11
CA GLU A 40 -0.74 -26.92 -20.15
C GLU A 40 0.51 -27.49 -19.48
N LYS A 41 1.63 -27.61 -20.20
CA LYS A 41 2.91 -28.04 -19.60
C LYS A 41 3.38 -27.04 -18.55
N TYR A 42 3.31 -25.74 -18.86
CA TYR A 42 3.67 -24.68 -17.91
C TYR A 42 2.77 -24.69 -16.67
N ALA A 43 1.45 -24.82 -16.86
CA ALA A 43 0.51 -24.96 -15.74
C ALA A 43 0.84 -26.20 -14.88
N GLY A 44 1.15 -27.33 -15.50
CA GLY A 44 1.54 -28.55 -14.80
C GLY A 44 2.84 -28.45 -14.01
N TRP A 45 3.86 -27.77 -14.55
CA TRP A 45 5.10 -27.51 -13.84
C TRP A 45 4.89 -26.56 -12.65
N ALA A 46 4.13 -25.48 -12.86
CA ALA A 46 3.83 -24.52 -11.80
C ALA A 46 3.04 -25.18 -10.66
N GLU A 47 2.04 -26.00 -10.96
CA GLU A 47 1.27 -26.71 -9.94
C GLU A 47 2.13 -27.68 -9.12
N LYS A 48 3.03 -28.43 -9.78
CA LYS A 48 3.98 -29.29 -9.08
C LYS A 48 4.91 -28.48 -8.18
N ALA A 49 5.44 -27.36 -8.67
CA ALA A 49 6.30 -26.49 -7.88
C ALA A 49 5.56 -25.90 -6.67
N ILE A 50 4.30 -25.47 -6.83
CA ILE A 50 3.43 -25.01 -5.75
C ILE A 50 3.21 -26.12 -4.71
N ALA A 51 2.88 -27.33 -5.15
CA ALA A 51 2.66 -28.47 -4.26
C ALA A 51 3.91 -28.86 -3.44
N GLU A 52 5.10 -28.60 -3.97
CA GLU A 52 6.39 -28.83 -3.30
C GLU A 52 6.87 -27.61 -2.50
N GLY A 53 6.09 -26.53 -2.42
CA GLY A 53 6.44 -25.29 -1.71
C GLY A 53 7.47 -24.41 -2.43
N ARG A 54 7.83 -24.73 -3.69
CA ARG A 54 8.76 -23.99 -4.54
C ARG A 54 8.07 -22.81 -5.24
N TRP A 55 7.47 -21.92 -4.46
CA TRP A 55 6.64 -20.81 -4.96
C TRP A 55 7.37 -19.84 -5.89
N ALA A 56 8.64 -19.53 -5.61
CA ALA A 56 9.41 -18.58 -6.42
C ALA A 56 9.66 -19.12 -7.84
N GLU A 57 9.91 -20.43 -7.96
CA GLU A 57 10.04 -21.10 -9.24
C GLU A 57 8.71 -21.15 -9.98
N ALA A 58 7.62 -21.45 -9.27
CA ALA A 58 6.28 -21.43 -9.86
C ALA A 58 5.95 -20.07 -10.44
N LEU A 59 6.18 -18.98 -9.70
CA LEU A 59 5.94 -17.61 -10.17
C LEU A 59 6.78 -17.31 -11.41
N ALA A 60 8.09 -17.59 -11.38
CA ALA A 60 8.98 -17.34 -12.52
C ALA A 60 8.55 -18.11 -13.79
N VAL A 61 8.10 -19.36 -13.63
CA VAL A 61 7.56 -20.17 -14.74
C VAL A 61 6.27 -19.56 -15.29
N LEU A 62 5.36 -19.14 -14.43
CA LEU A 62 4.08 -18.55 -14.81
C LEU A 62 4.25 -17.18 -15.48
N GLU A 63 5.18 -16.36 -15.01
CA GLU A 63 5.50 -15.05 -15.61
C GLU A 63 6.13 -15.20 -17.00
N ARG A 64 7.03 -16.18 -17.19
CA ARG A 64 7.57 -16.49 -18.53
C ARG A 64 6.51 -17.01 -19.49
N ALA A 65 5.46 -17.63 -18.96
CA ALA A 65 4.37 -18.18 -19.75
C ALA A 65 3.21 -17.17 -19.97
N ALA A 66 3.43 -15.88 -19.70
CA ALA A 66 2.43 -14.82 -19.83
C ALA A 66 1.85 -14.70 -21.26
N ASP A 67 2.64 -15.04 -22.28
CA ASP A 67 2.21 -15.02 -23.70
C ASP A 67 1.11 -16.06 -24.01
N TYR A 68 0.87 -17.02 -23.12
CA TYR A 68 -0.20 -18.02 -23.25
C TYR A 68 -1.47 -17.66 -22.45
N SER A 69 -1.56 -16.43 -21.93
CA SER A 69 -2.64 -16.00 -21.04
C SER A 69 -4.04 -15.97 -21.69
N ASP A 70 -4.12 -15.88 -23.02
CA ASP A 70 -5.36 -15.89 -23.79
C ASP A 70 -5.88 -17.31 -24.07
N VAL A 71 -5.02 -18.32 -24.00
CA VAL A 71 -5.35 -19.71 -24.33
C VAL A 71 -5.54 -20.62 -23.12
N SER A 72 -5.04 -20.27 -21.92
CA SER A 72 -5.17 -21.11 -20.72
C SER A 72 -5.69 -20.35 -19.49
N LEU A 73 -6.86 -20.76 -19.01
CA LEU A 73 -7.43 -20.32 -17.73
C LEU A 73 -6.56 -20.76 -16.56
N ASP A 74 -6.10 -22.02 -16.59
CA ASP A 74 -5.36 -22.64 -15.48
C ASP A 74 -4.04 -21.90 -15.20
N LEU A 75 -3.34 -21.49 -16.25
CA LEU A 75 -2.10 -20.71 -16.15
C LEU A 75 -2.35 -19.35 -15.50
N CYS A 76 -3.36 -18.61 -15.98
CA CYS A 76 -3.72 -17.30 -15.43
C CYS A 76 -4.19 -17.40 -13.96
N TYR A 77 -4.94 -18.45 -13.62
CA TYR A 77 -5.39 -18.69 -12.26
C TYR A 77 -4.23 -19.05 -11.32
N LEU A 78 -3.30 -19.90 -11.76
CA LEU A 78 -2.09 -20.21 -10.99
C LEU A 78 -1.19 -18.99 -10.83
N LEU A 79 -1.10 -18.12 -11.85
CA LEU A 79 -0.41 -16.84 -11.75
C LEU A 79 -1.05 -15.96 -10.68
N ALA A 80 -2.37 -15.82 -10.68
CA ALA A 80 -3.08 -15.08 -9.63
C ALA A 80 -2.79 -15.64 -8.22
N LYS A 81 -2.81 -16.97 -8.06
CA LYS A 81 -2.44 -17.65 -6.80
C LYS A 81 -1.00 -17.36 -6.38
N ALA A 82 -0.05 -17.47 -7.30
CA ALA A 82 1.36 -17.20 -7.01
C ALA A 82 1.59 -15.72 -6.63
N ARG A 83 0.98 -14.78 -7.37
CA ARG A 83 1.02 -13.35 -7.05
C ARG A 83 0.46 -13.05 -5.67
N SER A 84 -0.68 -13.65 -5.33
CA SER A 84 -1.29 -13.54 -4.00
C SER A 84 -0.40 -14.13 -2.91
N HIS A 85 0.27 -15.26 -3.14
CA HIS A 85 1.21 -15.86 -2.18
C HIS A 85 2.40 -14.93 -1.86
N PHE A 86 2.89 -14.20 -2.86
CA PHE A 86 3.99 -13.24 -2.70
C PHE A 86 3.54 -11.85 -2.23
N ASN A 87 2.27 -11.70 -1.80
CA ASN A 87 1.68 -10.42 -1.42
C ASN A 87 1.89 -9.32 -2.49
N GLN A 88 1.87 -9.70 -3.78
CA GLN A 88 1.81 -8.70 -4.85
C GLN A 88 0.46 -7.97 -4.81
N SER A 89 0.39 -6.81 -5.46
CA SER A 89 -0.81 -5.99 -5.39
C SER A 89 -2.07 -6.73 -5.85
N ARG A 90 -3.19 -6.47 -5.17
CA ARG A 90 -4.49 -7.07 -5.50
C ARG A 90 -4.92 -6.70 -6.93
N GLY A 91 -4.50 -5.53 -7.43
CA GLY A 91 -4.65 -5.16 -8.84
C GLY A 91 -3.99 -6.16 -9.80
N ALA A 92 -2.74 -6.56 -9.54
CA ALA A 92 -2.04 -7.55 -10.36
C ALA A 92 -2.68 -8.95 -10.28
N VAL A 93 -3.26 -9.31 -9.13
CA VAL A 93 -4.03 -10.55 -8.95
C VAL A 93 -5.32 -10.50 -9.78
N LEU A 94 -6.11 -9.43 -9.65
CA LEU A 94 -7.35 -9.23 -10.41
C LEU A 94 -7.13 -9.15 -11.92
N GLU A 95 -6.02 -8.57 -12.37
CA GLU A 95 -5.64 -8.57 -13.78
C GLU A 95 -5.47 -10.01 -14.31
N ALA A 96 -4.75 -10.86 -13.58
CA ALA A 96 -4.55 -12.26 -13.93
C ALA A 96 -5.87 -13.05 -13.92
N LEU A 97 -6.74 -12.82 -12.93
CA LEU A 97 -8.08 -13.43 -12.87
C LEU A 97 -8.98 -12.95 -14.02
N GLY A 98 -8.90 -11.67 -14.39
CA GLY A 98 -9.62 -11.10 -15.53
C GLY A 98 -9.19 -11.73 -16.86
N LYS A 99 -7.89 -12.02 -17.02
CA LYS A 99 -7.36 -12.80 -18.16
C LYS A 99 -7.87 -14.25 -18.13
N ALA A 100 -7.85 -14.89 -16.96
CA ALA A 100 -8.36 -16.25 -16.78
C ALA A 100 -9.84 -16.40 -17.22
N LEU A 101 -10.70 -15.44 -16.88
CA LEU A 101 -12.12 -15.46 -17.28
C LEU A 101 -12.36 -15.25 -18.79
N LYS A 102 -11.39 -14.68 -19.52
CA LYS A 102 -11.45 -14.46 -20.97
C LYS A 102 -10.79 -15.60 -21.75
N ALA A 103 -9.98 -16.42 -21.09
CA ALA A 103 -9.22 -17.49 -21.73
C ALA A 103 -10.14 -18.60 -22.27
N LYS A 104 -9.72 -19.23 -23.38
CA LYS A 104 -10.54 -20.23 -24.09
C LYS A 104 -10.34 -21.66 -23.59
N GLY A 105 -9.15 -22.01 -23.11
CA GLY A 105 -8.81 -23.34 -22.63
C GLY A 105 -8.97 -23.49 -21.12
N ARG A 106 -9.52 -24.63 -20.69
CA ARG A 106 -9.71 -25.02 -19.28
C ARG A 106 -9.52 -26.52 -19.14
N GLN A 107 -8.74 -26.97 -18.16
CA GLN A 107 -8.56 -28.40 -17.86
C GLN A 107 -8.74 -28.71 -16.38
N ARG A 108 -8.06 -27.96 -15.50
CA ARG A 108 -7.95 -28.25 -14.06
C ARG A 108 -8.86 -27.37 -13.22
N TYR A 109 -8.95 -26.09 -13.54
CA TYR A 109 -9.70 -25.11 -12.76
C TYR A 109 -10.96 -24.67 -13.50
N SER A 110 -11.99 -24.33 -12.73
CA SER A 110 -13.25 -23.84 -13.26
C SER A 110 -13.26 -22.30 -13.28
N PRO A 111 -14.04 -21.68 -14.18
CA PRO A 111 -14.34 -20.25 -14.10
C PRO A 111 -14.95 -19.84 -12.75
N ASP A 112 -15.57 -20.77 -12.02
CA ASP A 112 -16.17 -20.51 -10.73
C ASP A 112 -15.10 -20.32 -9.65
N ASP A 113 -14.02 -21.10 -9.69
CA ASP A 113 -12.85 -20.92 -8.80
C ASP A 113 -12.20 -19.54 -9.00
N VAL A 114 -12.11 -19.11 -10.26
CA VAL A 114 -11.59 -17.78 -10.63
C VAL A 114 -12.50 -16.68 -10.09
N ARG A 115 -13.82 -16.83 -10.21
CA ARG A 115 -14.80 -15.87 -9.71
C ARG A 115 -14.82 -15.77 -8.19
N LEU A 116 -14.69 -16.90 -7.47
CA LEU A 116 -14.60 -16.90 -6.01
C LEU A 116 -13.37 -16.11 -5.54
N MET A 117 -12.20 -16.41 -6.11
CA MET A 117 -10.97 -15.67 -5.78
C MET A 117 -11.05 -14.19 -6.19
N ALA A 118 -11.72 -13.87 -7.29
CA ALA A 118 -11.94 -12.48 -7.69
C ALA A 118 -12.85 -11.76 -6.68
N ALA A 119 -13.93 -12.40 -6.24
CA ALA A 119 -14.83 -11.84 -5.23
C ALA A 119 -14.11 -11.60 -3.89
N GLU A 120 -13.23 -12.51 -3.45
CA GLU A 120 -12.39 -12.29 -2.26
C GLU A 120 -11.51 -11.03 -2.40
N ASN A 121 -10.86 -10.86 -3.56
CA ASN A 121 -10.04 -9.68 -3.81
C ASN A 121 -10.88 -8.40 -3.92
N PHE A 122 -12.08 -8.46 -4.51
CA PHE A 122 -12.99 -7.31 -4.53
C PHE A 122 -13.49 -6.94 -3.13
N ILE A 123 -13.80 -7.92 -2.28
CA ILE A 123 -14.19 -7.68 -0.88
C ILE A 123 -13.03 -7.00 -0.14
N ALA A 124 -11.82 -7.51 -0.30
CA ALA A 124 -10.63 -6.92 0.32
C ALA A 124 -10.31 -5.52 -0.23
N LEU A 125 -10.65 -5.21 -1.48
CA LEU A 125 -10.54 -3.84 -2.02
C LEU A 125 -11.76 -2.96 -1.69
N ARG A 126 -12.67 -3.42 -0.82
CA ARG A 126 -13.93 -2.75 -0.45
C ARG A 126 -14.88 -2.48 -1.63
N ARG A 127 -14.69 -3.21 -2.74
CA ARG A 127 -15.52 -3.17 -3.96
C ARG A 127 -16.68 -4.17 -3.85
N TYR A 128 -17.47 -4.04 -2.78
CA TYR A 128 -18.52 -5.00 -2.41
C TYR A 128 -19.57 -5.22 -3.49
N GLY A 129 -19.96 -4.17 -4.24
CA GLY A 129 -20.90 -4.31 -5.34
C GLY A 129 -20.38 -5.18 -6.49
N GLU A 130 -19.08 -5.08 -6.80
CA GLU A 130 -18.46 -5.91 -7.83
C GLU A 130 -18.28 -7.35 -7.38
N ALA A 131 -17.95 -7.57 -6.10
CA ALA A 131 -17.97 -8.89 -5.51
C ALA A 131 -19.35 -9.54 -5.66
N LEU A 132 -20.43 -8.83 -5.28
CA LEU A 132 -21.80 -9.34 -5.41
C LEU A 132 -22.18 -9.67 -6.86
N ASN A 133 -21.84 -8.79 -7.80
CA ASN A 133 -22.12 -9.01 -9.23
C ASN A 133 -21.45 -10.29 -9.76
N ILE A 134 -20.20 -10.56 -9.36
CA ILE A 134 -19.51 -11.78 -9.75
C ILE A 134 -20.11 -13.02 -9.06
N LEU A 135 -20.47 -12.89 -7.78
CA LEU A 135 -21.07 -13.98 -7.02
C LEU A 135 -22.46 -14.38 -7.55
N ASP A 136 -23.24 -13.46 -8.10
CA ASP A 136 -24.58 -13.76 -8.63
C ASP A 136 -24.57 -14.76 -9.79
N ALA A 137 -23.48 -14.81 -10.56
CA ALA A 137 -23.29 -15.76 -11.66
C ALA A 137 -22.89 -17.18 -11.19
N LEU A 138 -22.54 -17.34 -9.91
CA LEU A 138 -22.08 -18.62 -9.37
C LEU A 138 -23.26 -19.52 -8.96
N PRO A 139 -23.13 -20.86 -9.07
CA PRO A 139 -24.05 -21.77 -8.42
C PRO A 139 -23.99 -21.59 -6.91
N ASP A 140 -25.07 -21.98 -6.23
CA ASP A 140 -25.14 -21.85 -4.78
C ASP A 140 -24.17 -22.80 -4.09
N SER A 141 -23.22 -22.23 -3.35
CA SER A 141 -22.24 -22.92 -2.52
C SER A 141 -22.12 -22.21 -1.17
N TYR A 142 -21.57 -22.91 -0.19
CA TYR A 142 -21.26 -22.30 1.11
C TYR A 142 -20.31 -21.10 0.94
N GLU A 143 -19.30 -21.24 0.09
CA GLU A 143 -18.31 -20.20 -0.14
C GLU A 143 -18.93 -18.94 -0.77
N LYS A 144 -19.80 -19.12 -1.78
CA LYS A 144 -20.60 -18.01 -2.34
C LYS A 144 -21.43 -17.33 -1.25
N ALA A 145 -22.11 -18.11 -0.39
CA ALA A 145 -22.91 -17.55 0.69
C ALA A 145 -22.05 -16.78 1.70
N ARG A 146 -20.89 -17.32 2.10
CA ARG A 146 -19.93 -16.65 3.00
C ARG A 146 -19.44 -15.32 2.43
N LEU A 147 -18.97 -15.30 1.18
CA LEU A 147 -18.49 -14.09 0.51
C LEU A 147 -19.62 -13.06 0.30
N ARG A 148 -20.84 -13.53 0.01
CA ARG A 148 -22.03 -12.65 -0.06
C ARG A 148 -22.30 -11.98 1.27
N LEU A 149 -22.22 -12.72 2.39
CA LEU A 149 -22.40 -12.15 3.73
C LEU A 149 -21.30 -11.14 4.09
N LEU A 150 -20.04 -11.44 3.77
CA LEU A 150 -18.92 -10.52 3.96
C LEU A 150 -19.07 -9.23 3.15
N SER A 151 -19.70 -9.30 1.97
CA SER A 151 -19.99 -8.12 1.14
C SER A 151 -21.18 -7.31 1.69
N LEU A 152 -22.29 -8.00 2.01
CA LEU A 152 -23.54 -7.35 2.43
C LEU A 152 -23.43 -6.64 3.78
N ARG A 153 -22.57 -7.11 4.70
CA ARG A 153 -22.44 -6.50 6.04
C ARG A 153 -21.97 -5.04 6.02
N PHE A 154 -21.33 -4.60 4.92
CA PHE A 154 -20.85 -3.22 4.73
C PHE A 154 -21.73 -2.39 3.81
N LEU A 155 -22.78 -2.96 3.25
CA LEU A 155 -23.72 -2.26 2.38
C LEU A 155 -24.95 -1.79 3.19
N PRO A 156 -25.63 -0.72 2.76
CA PRO A 156 -26.79 -0.18 3.48
C PRO A 156 -28.03 -1.11 3.48
N SER A 157 -28.01 -2.23 2.76
CA SER A 157 -29.13 -3.16 2.59
C SER A 157 -29.25 -4.16 3.75
N ILE A 158 -29.63 -3.69 4.94
CA ILE A 158 -29.76 -4.51 6.15
C ILE A 158 -30.75 -5.68 5.96
N GLU A 159 -31.87 -5.45 5.29
CA GLU A 159 -32.88 -6.50 5.04
C GLU A 159 -32.33 -7.64 4.17
N GLU A 160 -31.50 -7.31 3.18
CA GLU A 160 -30.85 -8.32 2.33
C GLU A 160 -29.77 -9.07 3.11
N PHE A 161 -29.01 -8.37 3.95
CA PHE A 161 -28.07 -9.00 4.86
C PHE A 161 -28.79 -10.00 5.79
N HIS A 162 -29.85 -9.60 6.48
CA HIS A 162 -30.61 -10.48 7.37
C HIS A 162 -31.20 -11.70 6.65
N ARG A 163 -31.82 -11.50 5.48
CA ARG A 163 -32.33 -12.60 4.65
C ARG A 163 -31.21 -13.56 4.23
N SER A 164 -30.05 -13.02 3.87
CA SER A 164 -28.90 -13.83 3.47
C SER A 164 -28.32 -14.61 4.65
N VAL A 165 -28.25 -14.03 5.86
CA VAL A 165 -27.82 -14.73 7.07
C VAL A 165 -28.79 -15.86 7.40
N ALA A 166 -30.10 -15.58 7.41
CA ALA A 166 -31.12 -16.60 7.66
C ALA A 166 -31.04 -17.75 6.65
N SER A 167 -30.91 -17.43 5.35
CA SER A 167 -30.79 -18.42 4.28
C SER A 167 -29.52 -19.25 4.41
N ALA A 168 -28.38 -18.63 4.71
CA ALA A 168 -27.12 -19.34 4.90
C ALA A 168 -27.16 -20.27 6.12
N LEU A 169 -27.74 -19.81 7.24
CA LEU A 169 -27.94 -20.65 8.41
C LEU A 169 -28.87 -21.82 8.11
N ASP A 170 -29.95 -21.64 7.35
CA ASP A 170 -30.88 -22.73 7.03
C ASP A 170 -30.27 -23.78 6.09
N ARG A 171 -29.59 -23.31 5.04
CA ARG A 171 -28.99 -24.17 4.01
C ARG A 171 -27.71 -24.87 4.47
N TYR A 172 -26.93 -24.22 5.33
CA TYR A 172 -25.65 -24.71 5.83
C TYR A 172 -25.64 -24.74 7.38
N PRO A 173 -26.52 -25.55 8.01
CA PRO A 173 -26.78 -25.46 9.46
C PRO A 173 -25.62 -25.90 10.36
N ARG A 174 -24.57 -26.51 9.79
CA ARG A 174 -23.35 -26.92 10.50
C ARG A 174 -22.15 -26.03 10.20
N GLU A 175 -22.29 -25.03 9.35
CA GLU A 175 -21.20 -24.10 9.07
C GLU A 175 -21.24 -22.95 10.08
N SER A 176 -20.11 -22.66 10.73
CA SER A 176 -19.98 -21.59 11.73
C SER A 176 -19.87 -20.20 11.11
N GLY A 177 -19.40 -20.09 9.86
CA GLY A 177 -19.09 -18.82 9.20
C GLY A 177 -20.23 -17.79 9.23
N PRO A 178 -21.50 -18.14 8.92
CA PRO A 178 -22.60 -17.19 8.97
C PRO A 178 -22.84 -16.63 10.38
N ALA A 179 -22.72 -17.49 11.41
CA ALA A 179 -22.84 -17.06 12.80
C ALA A 179 -21.67 -16.14 13.21
N ARG A 180 -20.45 -16.49 12.81
CA ARG A 180 -19.25 -15.68 13.04
C ARG A 180 -19.39 -14.29 12.43
N ILE A 181 -19.74 -14.21 11.14
CA ILE A 181 -19.91 -12.94 10.42
C ILE A 181 -21.01 -12.09 11.08
N PHE A 182 -22.11 -12.71 11.51
CA PHE A 182 -23.18 -12.00 12.19
C PHE A 182 -22.74 -11.45 13.57
N PHE A 183 -21.97 -12.21 14.35
CA PHE A 183 -21.42 -11.68 15.61
C PHE A 183 -20.44 -10.53 15.38
N SER A 184 -19.56 -10.62 14.38
CA SER A 184 -18.67 -9.51 14.02
C SER A 184 -19.46 -8.26 13.60
N TYR A 185 -20.54 -8.43 12.83
CA TYR A 185 -21.45 -7.33 12.49
C TYR A 185 -22.06 -6.66 13.73
N LEU A 186 -22.58 -7.46 14.68
CA LEU A 186 -23.15 -6.92 15.92
C LEU A 186 -22.10 -6.20 16.79
N GLN A 187 -20.88 -6.71 16.84
CA GLN A 187 -19.77 -6.07 17.56
C GLN A 187 -19.41 -4.71 16.96
N ALA A 188 -19.22 -4.64 15.64
CA ALA A 188 -18.94 -3.39 14.93
C ALA A 188 -20.07 -2.36 15.12
N LYS A 189 -21.33 -2.79 15.00
CA LYS A 189 -22.51 -1.95 15.23
C LYS A 189 -22.55 -1.36 16.64
N ASN A 190 -22.21 -2.15 17.65
CA ASN A 190 -22.13 -1.69 19.05
C ASN A 190 -20.98 -0.69 19.26
N ALA A 191 -19.80 -0.95 18.68
CA ALA A 191 -18.64 -0.06 18.78
C ALA A 191 -18.90 1.31 18.15
N ALA A 192 -19.59 1.35 17.01
CA ALA A 192 -19.96 2.59 16.32
C ALA A 192 -21.04 3.42 17.06
N GLY A 193 -21.55 2.96 18.21
CA GLY A 193 -22.64 3.62 18.93
C GLY A 193 -23.95 3.68 18.12
N GLN A 194 -24.05 2.90 17.04
CA GLN A 194 -25.19 2.86 16.14
C GLN A 194 -26.34 2.04 16.75
N GLN A 195 -26.95 2.56 17.82
CA GLN A 195 -28.30 2.15 18.22
C GLN A 195 -29.37 2.65 17.23
N SER A 196 -28.98 3.43 16.22
CA SER A 196 -29.86 4.08 15.23
C SER A 196 -30.30 3.17 14.07
N GLY A 197 -30.38 1.85 14.28
CA GLY A 197 -31.17 0.99 13.41
C GLY A 197 -32.64 1.26 13.67
N GLY A 198 -33.45 1.49 12.63
CA GLY A 198 -34.91 1.53 12.77
C GLY A 198 -35.42 0.29 13.50
N ARG A 199 -36.62 0.36 14.10
CA ARG A 199 -37.23 -0.71 14.92
C ARG A 199 -37.14 -2.10 14.26
N ASP A 200 -37.22 -2.15 12.93
CA ASP A 200 -37.17 -3.37 12.13
C ASP A 200 -35.76 -4.00 12.05
N SER A 201 -34.70 -3.19 12.06
CA SER A 201 -33.31 -3.70 12.14
C SER A 201 -33.09 -4.40 13.49
N PHE A 202 -33.57 -3.80 14.57
CA PHE A 202 -33.44 -4.40 15.91
C PHE A 202 -34.24 -5.71 16.04
N ALA A 203 -35.45 -5.77 15.47
CA ALA A 203 -36.25 -6.99 15.46
C ALA A 203 -35.55 -8.12 14.68
N GLY A 204 -35.05 -7.82 13.47
CA GLY A 204 -34.31 -8.79 12.66
C GLY A 204 -33.02 -9.29 13.33
N ASP A 205 -32.29 -8.41 14.02
CA ASP A 205 -31.09 -8.78 14.79
C ASP A 205 -31.43 -9.78 15.90
N GLN A 206 -32.51 -9.52 16.65
CA GLN A 206 -32.95 -10.39 17.75
C GLN A 206 -33.37 -11.77 17.26
N GLU A 207 -34.13 -11.85 16.16
CA GLU A 207 -34.57 -13.13 15.59
C GLU A 207 -33.38 -14.00 15.16
N LEU A 208 -32.40 -13.41 14.46
CA LEU A 208 -31.19 -14.11 14.04
C LEU A 208 -30.32 -14.51 15.25
N LEU A 209 -30.19 -13.62 16.24
CA LEU A 209 -29.45 -13.91 17.45
C LEU A 209 -30.06 -15.10 18.20
N GLU A 210 -31.38 -15.12 18.42
CA GLU A 210 -32.06 -16.24 19.09
C GLU A 210 -31.89 -17.56 18.32
N LEU A 211 -31.96 -17.50 16.99
CA LEU A 211 -31.71 -18.66 16.13
C LEU A 211 -30.28 -19.20 16.29
N ILE A 212 -29.27 -18.33 16.25
CA ILE A 212 -27.85 -18.70 16.36
C ILE A 212 -27.57 -19.23 17.77
N VAL A 213 -28.05 -18.54 18.82
CA VAL A 213 -27.86 -18.95 20.22
C VAL A 213 -28.39 -20.37 20.45
N ARG A 214 -29.56 -20.71 19.90
CA ARG A 214 -30.11 -22.08 19.98
C ARG A 214 -29.21 -23.12 19.30
N ARG A 215 -28.40 -22.73 18.32
CA ARG A 215 -27.50 -23.61 17.55
C ARG A 215 -26.07 -23.63 18.07
N LEU A 216 -25.67 -22.72 18.96
CA LEU A 216 -24.34 -22.68 19.56
C LEU A 216 -23.83 -24.03 20.09
N PRO A 217 -24.64 -24.90 20.74
CA PRO A 217 -24.15 -26.20 21.21
C PRO A 217 -23.58 -27.10 20.10
N VAL A 218 -24.03 -26.91 18.85
CA VAL A 218 -23.53 -27.64 17.67
C VAL A 218 -22.40 -26.89 16.99
N LEU A 219 -22.42 -25.55 16.99
CA LEU A 219 -21.45 -24.72 16.28
C LEU A 219 -20.13 -24.54 17.06
N ILE A 220 -20.17 -24.42 18.39
CA ILE A 220 -18.97 -24.21 19.22
C ILE A 220 -17.94 -25.35 19.07
N PRO A 221 -18.34 -26.64 19.02
CA PRO A 221 -17.37 -27.71 18.75
C PRO A 221 -16.67 -27.60 17.38
N LEU A 222 -17.26 -26.89 16.41
CA LEU A 222 -16.70 -26.68 15.07
C LEU A 222 -15.87 -25.39 14.99
N ASP A 223 -16.29 -24.36 15.71
CA ASP A 223 -15.58 -23.08 15.86
C ASP A 223 -15.65 -22.63 17.33
N PRO A 224 -14.63 -22.97 18.13
CA PRO A 224 -14.61 -22.64 19.55
C PRO A 224 -14.64 -21.14 19.86
N GLU A 225 -14.23 -20.27 18.92
CA GLU A 225 -14.21 -18.83 19.13
C GLU A 225 -15.62 -18.24 19.28
N LEU A 226 -16.63 -18.90 18.69
CA LEU A 226 -18.03 -18.53 18.87
C LEU A 226 -18.45 -18.46 20.35
N ALA A 227 -17.77 -19.21 21.23
CA ALA A 227 -18.06 -19.18 22.67
C ALA A 227 -17.84 -17.78 23.29
N TRP A 228 -16.74 -17.10 22.93
CA TRP A 228 -16.45 -15.76 23.45
C TRP A 228 -17.09 -14.66 22.59
N MET A 229 -17.23 -14.88 21.27
CA MET A 229 -17.91 -13.90 20.40
C MET A 229 -19.40 -13.75 20.75
N ALA A 230 -20.08 -14.83 21.10
CA ALA A 230 -21.50 -14.83 21.47
C ALA A 230 -21.75 -14.30 22.89
N ALA A 231 -20.77 -14.39 23.79
CA ALA A 231 -20.95 -14.15 25.22
C ALA A 231 -21.57 -12.77 25.56
N PRO A 232 -21.20 -11.65 24.91
CA PRO A 232 -21.82 -10.35 25.17
C PRO A 232 -23.33 -10.28 24.86
N PHE A 233 -23.84 -11.22 24.06
CA PHE A 233 -25.21 -11.22 23.56
C PHE A 233 -26.11 -12.24 24.27
N LEU A 234 -25.54 -13.07 25.14
CA LEU A 234 -26.29 -14.08 25.89
C LEU A 234 -27.00 -13.44 27.10
N ARG A 235 -28.28 -13.79 27.28
CA ARG A 235 -29.09 -13.29 28.40
C ARG A 235 -28.67 -13.89 29.75
N ASP A 236 -28.23 -15.15 29.76
CA ASP A 236 -27.73 -15.83 30.96
C ASP A 236 -26.22 -15.59 31.09
N ILE A 237 -25.86 -14.70 32.03
CA ILE A 237 -24.48 -14.28 32.28
C ILE A 237 -23.61 -15.45 32.78
N GLU A 238 -24.16 -16.35 33.59
CA GLU A 238 -23.42 -17.51 34.10
C GLU A 238 -23.21 -18.54 33.01
N ASP A 239 -24.20 -18.76 32.14
CA ASP A 239 -24.01 -19.60 30.96
C ASP A 239 -22.95 -19.03 30.02
N ALA A 240 -23.01 -17.73 29.75
CA ALA A 240 -22.02 -17.04 28.94
C ALA A 240 -20.61 -17.18 29.53
N ARG A 241 -20.45 -16.95 30.85
CA ARG A 241 -19.17 -17.06 31.55
C ARG A 241 -18.61 -18.49 31.46
N ARG A 242 -19.46 -19.50 31.66
CA ARG A 242 -19.07 -20.92 31.54
C ARG A 242 -18.60 -21.27 30.12
N LYS A 243 -19.23 -20.73 29.07
CA LYS A 243 -18.78 -20.95 27.68
C LYS A 243 -17.39 -20.36 27.44
N VAL A 244 -17.13 -19.14 27.90
CA VAL A 244 -15.81 -18.51 27.80
C VAL A 244 -14.76 -19.29 28.58
N GLN A 245 -15.07 -19.75 29.80
CA GLN A 245 -14.19 -20.63 30.59
C GLN A 245 -13.87 -21.93 29.85
N ALA A 246 -14.87 -22.59 29.27
CA ALA A 246 -14.68 -23.82 28.52
C ALA A 246 -13.80 -23.61 27.28
N TYR A 247 -13.97 -22.50 26.55
CA TYR A 247 -13.11 -22.12 25.43
C TYR A 247 -11.64 -22.01 25.88
N ARG A 248 -11.38 -21.25 26.94
CA ARG A 248 -10.02 -21.01 27.46
C ARG A 248 -9.36 -22.25 28.06
N ALA A 249 -10.14 -23.20 28.59
CA ALA A 249 -9.61 -24.42 29.18
C ALA A 249 -9.05 -25.41 28.15
N VAL A 250 -9.53 -25.34 26.90
CA VAL A 250 -9.20 -26.31 25.84
C VAL A 250 -8.33 -25.69 24.75
N ASN A 251 -8.48 -24.39 24.49
CA ASN A 251 -7.83 -23.70 23.38
C ASN A 251 -6.76 -22.74 23.87
N VAL A 252 -5.77 -22.47 23.02
CA VAL A 252 -4.87 -21.32 23.22
C VAL A 252 -5.70 -20.05 23.00
N PRO A 253 -5.84 -19.17 24.01
CA PRO A 253 -6.65 -17.96 23.86
C PRO A 253 -6.08 -17.04 22.78
N VAL A 254 -6.95 -16.55 21.91
CA VAL A 254 -6.61 -15.49 20.95
C VAL A 254 -6.75 -14.11 21.63
N PRO A 255 -5.96 -13.10 21.24
CA PRO A 255 -5.99 -11.78 21.88
C PRO A 255 -7.37 -11.12 21.84
N ALA A 256 -8.12 -11.30 20.75
CA ALA A 256 -9.48 -10.79 20.61
C ALA A 256 -10.46 -11.30 21.69
N SER A 257 -10.16 -12.43 22.34
CA SER A 257 -10.98 -12.98 23.43
C SER A 257 -10.71 -12.31 24.79
N LEU A 258 -9.62 -11.53 24.93
CA LEU A 258 -9.19 -10.94 26.20
C LEU A 258 -10.21 -9.95 26.79
N PRO A 259 -10.79 -9.00 26.02
CA PRO A 259 -11.72 -8.02 26.58
C PRO A 259 -12.95 -8.71 27.18
N VAL A 260 -13.52 -9.70 26.48
CA VAL A 260 -14.66 -10.48 26.96
C VAL A 260 -14.27 -11.29 28.21
N SER A 261 -13.12 -11.96 28.17
CA SER A 261 -12.63 -12.79 29.28
C SER A 261 -12.43 -11.96 30.57
N LEU A 262 -11.85 -10.76 30.42
CA LEU A 262 -11.61 -9.84 31.53
C LEU A 262 -12.92 -9.23 32.06
N ASN A 263 -13.78 -8.75 31.16
CA ASN A 263 -15.07 -8.16 31.53
C ASN A 263 -15.98 -9.14 32.30
N MET A 264 -15.92 -10.43 31.96
CA MET A 264 -16.69 -11.49 32.63
C MET A 264 -16.03 -12.06 33.89
N GLY A 265 -14.85 -11.55 34.28
CA GLY A 265 -14.10 -12.07 35.42
C GLY A 265 -13.72 -13.54 35.27
N VAL A 266 -13.42 -13.97 34.04
CA VAL A 266 -12.85 -15.29 33.74
C VAL A 266 -11.34 -15.27 33.99
N ILE A 267 -10.72 -14.13 33.70
CA ILE A 267 -9.33 -13.79 34.02
C ILE A 267 -9.30 -12.49 34.81
N ASP A 268 -8.22 -12.27 35.55
CA ASP A 268 -7.94 -10.99 36.19
C ASP A 268 -7.14 -10.05 35.27
N GLU A 269 -6.97 -8.80 35.72
CA GLU A 269 -6.26 -7.77 34.95
C GLU A 269 -4.79 -8.12 34.73
N GLU A 270 -4.14 -8.80 35.67
CA GLU A 270 -2.71 -9.18 35.57
C GLU A 270 -2.51 -10.21 34.46
N THR A 271 -3.31 -11.28 34.46
CA THR A 271 -3.32 -12.30 33.43
C THR A 271 -3.62 -11.70 32.05
N ALA A 272 -4.59 -10.76 31.97
CA ALA A 272 -4.92 -10.11 30.70
C ALA A 272 -3.74 -9.33 30.12
N LEU A 273 -2.99 -8.59 30.96
CA LEU A 273 -1.82 -7.83 30.53
C LEU A 273 -0.66 -8.74 30.13
N GLU A 274 -0.41 -9.81 30.88
CA GLU A 274 0.62 -10.79 30.53
C GLU A 274 0.35 -11.43 29.17
N GLU A 275 -0.87 -11.90 28.94
CA GLU A 275 -1.27 -12.53 27.68
C GLU A 275 -1.18 -11.55 26.50
N LEU A 276 -1.65 -10.31 26.68
CA LEU A 276 -1.62 -9.26 25.65
C LEU A 276 -0.20 -8.98 25.14
N PHE A 277 0.78 -8.81 26.05
CA PHE A 277 2.15 -8.41 25.67
C PHE A 277 3.08 -9.59 25.35
N GLN A 278 2.69 -10.82 25.72
CA GLN A 278 3.42 -12.04 25.37
C GLN A 278 2.97 -12.67 24.05
N TYR A 279 1.79 -12.30 23.55
CA TYR A 279 1.22 -12.81 22.31
C TYR A 279 2.16 -12.66 21.10
N ARG A 280 2.12 -13.66 20.21
CA ARG A 280 2.87 -13.71 18.95
C ARG A 280 1.95 -14.23 17.85
N ASP A 281 1.91 -13.51 16.75
CA ASP A 281 1.25 -13.92 15.51
C ASP A 281 2.30 -14.06 14.40
N SER A 282 2.30 -15.20 13.71
CA SER A 282 3.10 -15.39 12.49
C SER A 282 4.59 -15.07 12.64
N GLY A 283 5.16 -15.34 13.83
CA GLY A 283 6.56 -15.07 14.17
C GLY A 283 6.85 -13.66 14.68
N HIS A 284 5.91 -12.72 14.52
CA HIS A 284 5.99 -11.34 15.00
C HIS A 284 5.02 -11.09 16.16
N LYS A 285 5.17 -9.97 16.87
CA LYS A 285 4.19 -9.54 17.88
C LYS A 285 3.29 -8.50 17.23
N THR A 286 2.09 -8.91 16.78
CA THR A 286 1.11 -8.00 16.18
C THR A 286 -0.05 -7.79 17.15
N ILE A 287 -0.44 -6.54 17.39
CA ILE A 287 -1.55 -6.19 18.29
C ILE A 287 -2.40 -5.10 17.63
N ASP A 288 -3.71 -5.31 17.59
CA ASP A 288 -4.66 -4.30 17.15
C ASP A 288 -4.75 -3.14 18.16
N LYS A 289 -4.70 -1.89 17.67
CA LYS A 289 -4.87 -0.67 18.46
C LYS A 289 -6.21 -0.65 19.20
N ALA A 290 -7.30 -1.10 18.59
CA ALA A 290 -8.61 -1.18 19.23
C ALA A 290 -8.60 -2.15 20.42
N LEU A 291 -7.86 -3.27 20.31
CA LEU A 291 -7.69 -4.21 21.42
C LEU A 291 -6.93 -3.58 22.60
N LEU A 292 -5.89 -2.79 22.33
CA LEU A 292 -5.16 -2.03 23.36
C LEU A 292 -6.12 -1.06 24.09
N GLU A 293 -6.95 -0.35 23.34
CA GLU A 293 -7.94 0.59 23.86
C GLU A 293 -9.02 -0.11 24.70
N ASP A 294 -9.53 -1.25 24.25
CA ASP A 294 -10.54 -2.05 24.95
C ASP A 294 -10.02 -2.61 26.27
N ILE A 295 -8.81 -3.19 26.28
CA ILE A 295 -8.20 -3.68 27.51
C ILE A 295 -7.95 -2.54 28.49
N TYR A 296 -7.39 -1.42 28.02
CA TYR A 296 -7.14 -0.26 28.89
C TYR A 296 -8.42 0.28 29.53
N ARG A 297 -9.53 0.32 28.79
CA ARG A 297 -10.84 0.77 29.29
C ARG A 297 -11.37 -0.12 30.41
N LEU A 298 -11.03 -1.42 30.38
CA LEU A 298 -11.44 -2.39 31.39
C LEU A 298 -10.57 -2.38 32.65
N LEU A 299 -9.37 -1.79 32.61
CA LEU A 299 -8.49 -1.67 33.78
C LEU A 299 -9.09 -0.70 34.81
N ARG A 300 -9.32 -1.20 36.03
CA ARG A 300 -10.03 -0.47 37.09
C ARG A 300 -9.09 0.35 37.96
N ASP A 301 -7.85 -0.07 38.13
CA ASP A 301 -6.92 0.60 39.03
C ASP A 301 -5.71 1.23 38.33
N GLU A 302 -5.15 2.23 39.00
CA GLU A 302 -4.03 3.03 38.48
C GLU A 302 -2.69 2.27 38.52
N ILE A 303 -2.60 1.16 39.27
CA ILE A 303 -1.39 0.33 39.31
C ILE A 303 -1.29 -0.45 38.00
N ARG A 304 -2.39 -1.07 37.56
CA ARG A 304 -2.45 -1.84 36.31
C ARG A 304 -2.41 -0.92 35.09
N ARG A 305 -3.01 0.27 35.15
CA ARG A 305 -2.85 1.28 34.08
C ARG A 305 -1.40 1.75 33.90
N ARG A 306 -0.66 1.96 35.00
CA ARG A 306 0.78 2.27 34.93
C ARG A 306 1.59 1.09 34.38
N LEU A 307 1.25 -0.14 34.79
CA LEU A 307 1.89 -1.34 34.26
C LEU A 307 1.66 -1.48 32.74
N PHE A 308 0.43 -1.28 32.28
CA PHE A 308 0.07 -1.25 30.86
C PHE A 308 0.91 -0.24 30.09
N ARG A 309 0.95 1.03 30.53
CA ARG A 309 1.72 2.09 29.87
C ARG A 309 3.21 1.77 29.82
N ARG A 310 3.80 1.26 30.91
CA ARG A 310 5.20 0.84 30.95
C ARG A 310 5.48 -0.30 29.97
N ASN A 311 4.64 -1.34 29.98
CA ASN A 311 4.81 -2.47 29.08
C ASN A 311 4.74 -2.03 27.62
N LEU A 312 3.84 -1.09 27.29
CA LEU A 312 3.69 -0.54 25.95
C LEU A 312 4.93 0.28 25.52
N LEU A 313 5.52 1.06 26.43
CA LEU A 313 6.78 1.80 26.19
C LEU A 313 8.02 0.91 26.08
N GLU A 314 7.97 -0.33 26.55
CA GLU A 314 9.05 -1.31 26.40
C GLU A 314 8.77 -2.29 25.25
N TRP A 315 7.60 -2.19 24.63
CA TRP A 315 7.10 -3.17 23.68
C TRP A 315 7.84 -3.12 22.34
N SER A 316 7.91 -4.27 21.68
CA SER A 316 8.49 -4.42 20.34
C SER A 316 7.60 -5.31 19.50
N GLY A 317 7.19 -4.84 18.34
CA GLY A 317 6.20 -5.49 17.48
C GLY A 317 5.49 -4.50 16.56
N VAL A 318 4.39 -4.93 15.92
CA VAL A 318 3.57 -4.12 15.03
C VAL A 318 2.20 -3.82 15.65
N ILE A 319 1.85 -2.55 15.81
CA ILE A 319 0.49 -2.15 16.16
C ILE A 319 -0.26 -1.82 14.88
N THR A 320 -1.43 -2.41 14.69
CA THR A 320 -2.28 -2.21 13.51
C THR A 320 -3.54 -1.44 13.85
N GLU A 321 -4.11 -0.76 12.86
CA GLU A 321 -5.43 -0.10 12.97
C GLU A 321 -6.27 -0.50 11.75
N ASP A 322 -7.42 -1.12 12.04
CA ASP A 322 -8.52 -1.44 11.11
C ASP A 322 -9.65 -0.45 11.42
N ALA A 323 -9.65 0.66 10.70
CA ALA A 323 -10.49 1.82 10.98
C ALA A 323 -11.96 1.59 10.60
N ASP A 324 -12.25 0.68 9.66
CA ASP A 324 -13.61 0.39 9.21
C ASP A 324 -14.16 -0.97 9.67
N GLY A 325 -13.33 -1.77 10.35
CA GLY A 325 -13.71 -3.03 10.98
C GLY A 325 -13.90 -4.16 9.98
N ASP A 326 -13.25 -4.10 8.81
CA ASP A 326 -13.36 -5.14 7.79
C ASP A 326 -12.48 -6.38 8.02
N SER A 327 -11.70 -6.34 9.11
CA SER A 327 -10.72 -7.34 9.54
C SER A 327 -9.42 -7.34 8.73
N ILE A 328 -9.19 -6.31 7.91
CA ILE A 328 -7.92 -6.03 7.25
C ILE A 328 -7.49 -4.63 7.74
N ALA A 329 -6.25 -4.50 8.20
CA ALA A 329 -5.76 -3.23 8.73
C ALA A 329 -5.27 -2.31 7.62
N GLU A 330 -5.66 -1.03 7.63
CA GLU A 330 -5.14 -0.01 6.71
C GLU A 330 -3.79 0.52 7.19
N ALA A 331 -3.61 0.59 8.51
CA ALA A 331 -2.41 1.16 9.10
C ALA A 331 -1.63 0.11 9.90
N SER A 332 -0.31 0.18 9.80
CA SER A 332 0.61 -0.60 10.62
C SER A 332 1.78 0.25 11.08
N ALA A 333 2.14 0.14 12.36
CA ALA A 333 3.23 0.86 13.00
C ALA A 333 4.17 -0.13 13.69
N LEU A 334 5.44 -0.18 13.26
CA LEU A 334 6.47 -1.04 13.83
C LEU A 334 7.20 -0.31 14.96
N TYR A 335 7.27 -0.95 16.12
CA TYR A 335 7.98 -0.45 17.30
C TYR A 335 9.14 -1.35 17.71
N ARG A 336 10.18 -0.73 18.26
CA ARG A 336 11.30 -1.40 18.92
C ARG A 336 11.56 -0.72 20.25
N ARG A 337 11.23 -1.42 21.34
CA ARG A 337 11.33 -0.92 22.73
C ARG A 337 10.64 0.45 22.89
N GLY A 338 9.39 0.53 22.44
CA GLY A 338 8.56 1.74 22.46
C GLY A 338 8.95 2.83 21.47
N GLN A 339 10.05 2.68 20.72
CA GLN A 339 10.41 3.62 19.68
C GLN A 339 9.79 3.22 18.36
N LEU A 340 9.13 4.17 17.70
CA LEU A 340 8.61 3.99 16.35
C LEU A 340 9.76 3.83 15.36
N VAL A 341 9.65 2.84 14.47
CA VAL A 341 10.67 2.47 13.48
C VAL A 341 10.15 2.63 12.06
N ALA A 342 8.92 2.20 11.82
CA ALA A 342 8.27 2.32 10.52
C ALA A 342 6.77 2.49 10.67
N TYR A 343 6.13 3.11 9.69
CA TYR A 343 4.68 3.21 9.57
C TYR A 343 4.29 3.02 8.11
N SER A 344 3.18 2.31 7.87
CA SER A 344 2.60 2.11 6.55
C SER A 344 1.09 2.33 6.63
N TYR A 345 0.55 2.99 5.61
CA TYR A 345 -0.86 3.26 5.42
C TYR A 345 -1.28 2.87 4.00
N ASP A 346 -2.18 1.89 3.89
CA ASP A 346 -2.75 1.28 2.68
C ASP A 346 -4.28 1.37 2.79
N ALA A 347 -4.84 2.49 2.34
CA ALA A 347 -6.23 2.88 2.54
C ALA A 347 -7.20 2.07 1.67
N ASP A 348 -6.79 1.71 0.47
CA ASP A 348 -7.57 0.88 -0.45
C ASP A 348 -7.28 -0.62 -0.30
N GLN A 349 -6.36 -0.96 0.60
CA GLN A 349 -5.91 -2.32 0.90
C GLN A 349 -5.47 -3.02 -0.38
N ASP A 350 -4.81 -2.34 -1.32
CA ASP A 350 -4.37 -2.96 -2.57
C ASP A 350 -2.99 -3.62 -2.47
N GLY A 351 -2.30 -3.46 -1.34
CA GLY A 351 -0.94 -3.94 -1.09
C GLY A 351 0.17 -2.96 -1.52
N LEU A 352 -0.19 -1.76 -1.99
CA LEU A 352 0.70 -0.67 -2.38
C LEU A 352 0.35 0.58 -1.53
N PRO A 353 1.03 0.78 -0.39
CA PRO A 353 0.62 1.82 0.56
C PRO A 353 0.69 3.23 -0.03
N GLU A 354 -0.35 4.04 0.23
CA GLU A 354 -0.38 5.48 -0.06
C GLU A 354 0.68 6.25 0.73
N LEU A 355 1.13 5.70 1.86
CA LEU A 355 2.18 6.32 2.67
C LEU A 355 3.00 5.25 3.39
N SER A 356 4.31 5.34 3.23
CA SER A 356 5.29 4.63 4.07
C SER A 356 6.24 5.63 4.70
N LEU A 357 6.54 5.46 5.99
CA LEU A 357 7.45 6.30 6.76
C LEU A 357 8.52 5.44 7.43
N GLU A 358 9.75 5.93 7.44
CA GLU A 358 10.84 5.40 8.26
C GLU A 358 11.22 6.42 9.34
N PHE A 359 11.54 5.90 10.51
CA PHE A 359 11.85 6.70 11.69
C PHE A 359 13.28 6.44 12.16
N GLU A 360 13.94 7.49 12.63
CA GLU A 360 15.23 7.42 13.30
C GLU A 360 15.08 8.02 14.69
N ALA A 361 15.40 7.24 15.72
CA ALA A 361 15.24 7.63 17.13
C ALA A 361 13.81 8.09 17.53
N GLY A 362 12.78 7.72 16.77
CA GLY A 362 11.38 8.08 17.01
C GLY A 362 10.87 9.24 16.15
N ASP A 363 11.76 9.94 15.44
CA ASP A 363 11.39 11.06 14.56
C ASP A 363 11.33 10.60 13.08
N PRO A 364 10.38 11.12 12.27
CA PRO A 364 10.33 10.81 10.84
C PRO A 364 11.62 11.21 10.12
N ARG A 365 12.19 10.28 9.36
CA ARG A 365 13.42 10.49 8.60
C ARG A 365 13.18 10.51 7.09
N SER A 366 12.35 9.60 6.61
CA SER A 366 12.00 9.49 5.20
C SER A 366 10.54 9.08 5.00
N ALA A 367 9.98 9.45 3.85
CA ALA A 367 8.67 8.97 3.40
C ALA A 367 8.71 8.50 1.96
N GLN A 368 7.82 7.57 1.63
CA GLN A 368 7.47 7.20 0.27
C GLN A 368 5.95 7.31 0.10
N LEU A 369 5.53 7.98 -0.97
CA LEU A 369 4.12 8.15 -1.33
C LEU A 369 3.98 8.27 -2.86
N PRO A 370 2.89 7.77 -3.47
CA PRO A 370 2.66 7.94 -4.90
C PRO A 370 2.34 9.40 -5.25
N VAL A 371 2.59 9.80 -6.50
CA VAL A 371 2.21 11.14 -7.00
C VAL A 371 0.69 11.33 -6.94
N SER A 372 -0.05 10.30 -7.35
CA SER A 372 -1.50 10.23 -7.24
C SER A 372 -1.98 8.78 -7.33
N ASP A 373 -3.28 8.59 -7.15
CA ASP A 373 -3.93 7.28 -7.28
C ASP A 373 -3.77 6.71 -8.71
N ASP A 374 -3.70 7.61 -9.72
CA ASP A 374 -3.50 7.28 -11.14
C ASP A 374 -2.01 7.19 -11.56
N ASP A 375 -1.12 7.92 -10.88
CA ASP A 375 0.32 7.94 -11.12
C ASP A 375 1.08 7.36 -9.92
N ARG A 376 1.27 6.04 -9.97
CA ARG A 376 1.93 5.23 -8.92
C ARG A 376 3.46 5.39 -8.90
N ARG A 377 4.04 6.38 -9.59
CA ARG A 377 5.45 6.73 -9.39
C ARG A 377 5.63 7.24 -7.96
N MET A 378 6.63 6.71 -7.27
CA MET A 378 6.88 7.05 -5.87
C MET A 378 7.68 8.34 -5.76
N ILE A 379 7.18 9.26 -4.94
CA ILE A 379 7.93 10.37 -4.39
C ILE A 379 8.62 9.88 -3.12
N THR A 380 9.94 10.06 -3.03
CA THR A 380 10.68 9.87 -1.78
C THR A 380 10.96 11.22 -1.16
N VAL A 381 10.56 11.43 0.09
CA VAL A 381 10.84 12.65 0.86
C VAL A 381 11.88 12.33 1.93
N GLN A 382 12.86 13.21 2.12
CA GLN A 382 13.78 13.15 3.25
C GLN A 382 13.67 14.43 4.07
N TRP A 383 13.55 14.29 5.39
CA TRP A 383 13.50 15.43 6.30
C TRP A 383 14.89 15.76 6.84
N GLU A 384 15.19 17.05 6.96
CA GLU A 384 16.34 17.53 7.73
C GLU A 384 16.03 17.41 9.22
N GLU A 385 14.94 18.06 9.62
CA GLU A 385 14.28 17.99 10.91
C GLU A 385 12.79 18.01 10.64
N TYR A 386 12.04 17.01 11.11
CA TYR A 386 10.61 16.92 10.82
C TYR A 386 9.85 18.14 11.39
N PRO A 387 9.00 18.84 10.60
CA PRO A 387 8.51 18.50 9.26
C PRO A 387 9.22 19.24 8.10
N SER A 388 10.37 19.87 8.32
CA SER A 388 11.17 20.55 7.28
C SER A 388 11.87 19.56 6.35
N VAL A 389 11.57 19.68 5.05
CA VAL A 389 12.08 18.79 4.00
C VAL A 389 13.49 19.20 3.57
N LEU A 390 14.42 18.24 3.60
CA LEU A 390 15.77 18.39 3.06
C LEU A 390 15.78 18.26 1.54
N GLU A 391 15.10 17.23 1.04
CA GLU A 391 14.96 16.95 -0.39
C GLU A 391 13.76 16.06 -0.67
N ALA A 392 13.31 16.09 -1.92
CA ALA A 392 12.37 15.10 -2.46
C ALA A 392 12.91 14.52 -3.77
N ARG A 393 12.56 13.28 -4.09
CA ARG A 393 12.94 12.61 -5.33
C ARG A 393 11.71 12.06 -6.03
N LEU A 394 11.67 12.17 -7.36
CA LEU A 394 10.65 11.57 -8.22
C LEU A 394 11.33 10.98 -9.45
N GLY A 395 11.45 9.65 -9.52
CA GLY A 395 12.29 8.99 -10.52
C GLY A 395 13.75 9.42 -10.37
N ASP A 396 14.36 9.86 -11.48
CA ASP A 396 15.75 10.34 -11.50
C ASP A 396 15.88 11.85 -11.19
N GLU A 397 14.77 12.53 -10.88
CA GLU A 397 14.78 13.95 -10.53
C GLU A 397 14.86 14.14 -9.00
N ARG A 398 15.75 15.03 -8.56
CA ARG A 398 15.93 15.43 -7.16
C ARG A 398 15.62 16.90 -6.99
N TYR A 399 14.77 17.21 -6.03
CA TYR A 399 14.23 18.52 -5.72
C TYR A 399 14.76 18.98 -4.37
N ILE A 400 15.49 20.09 -4.35
CA ILE A 400 16.16 20.60 -3.16
C ILE A 400 15.56 21.98 -2.84
N PRO A 401 14.75 22.11 -1.77
CA PRO A 401 14.21 23.41 -1.34
C PRO A 401 15.30 24.29 -0.69
N ARG A 402 14.95 25.54 -0.35
CA ARG A 402 15.78 26.28 0.60
C ARG A 402 15.59 25.71 2.01
N PRO A 403 16.61 25.79 2.89
CA PRO A 403 16.44 25.38 4.28
C PRO A 403 15.22 26.07 4.90
N LEU A 404 14.34 25.28 5.53
CA LEU A 404 13.12 25.76 6.22
C LEU A 404 12.05 26.43 5.33
N ASP A 405 12.13 26.34 4.00
CA ASP A 405 11.12 26.89 3.07
C ASP A 405 10.02 25.88 2.70
N PHE A 406 10.25 24.57 2.91
CA PHE A 406 9.32 23.51 2.57
C PHE A 406 9.03 22.60 3.76
N TYR A 407 7.78 22.60 4.22
CA TYR A 407 7.32 21.74 5.30
C TYR A 407 6.31 20.72 4.76
N PHE A 408 6.49 19.46 5.13
CA PHE A 408 5.58 18.39 4.77
C PHE A 408 5.35 17.46 5.97
N SER A 409 4.09 17.33 6.37
CA SER A 409 3.66 16.58 7.56
C SER A 409 2.50 15.66 7.19
N PRO A 410 2.76 14.47 6.62
CA PRO A 410 1.72 13.56 6.14
C PRO A 410 1.01 12.77 7.25
N VAL A 411 1.45 12.93 8.50
CA VAL A 411 0.88 12.26 9.68
C VAL A 411 0.72 13.23 10.84
N LYS A 412 -0.19 12.89 11.74
CA LYS A 412 -0.29 13.47 13.08
C LYS A 412 -0.03 12.37 14.10
N PHE A 413 0.66 12.70 15.18
CA PHE A 413 0.92 11.74 16.25
C PHE A 413 -0.18 11.84 17.32
N THR A 414 -0.69 10.68 17.71
CA THR A 414 -1.68 10.54 18.79
C THR A 414 -1.18 9.55 19.83
N GLU A 415 -1.50 9.81 21.10
CA GLU A 415 -1.15 8.88 22.18
C GLU A 415 -2.10 7.68 22.19
N ILE A 416 -1.56 6.48 22.36
CA ILE A 416 -2.40 5.30 22.63
C ILE A 416 -2.80 5.33 24.10
N THR A 417 -4.10 5.47 24.38
CA THR A 417 -4.70 5.34 25.73
C THR A 417 -4.08 6.23 26.83
N GLY A 418 -3.53 7.39 26.46
CA GLY A 418 -2.84 8.29 27.39
C GLY A 418 -1.49 7.73 27.86
N SER A 419 -0.89 6.84 27.08
CA SER A 419 0.52 6.48 27.18
C SER A 419 1.37 7.47 26.39
N ASP A 420 2.65 7.61 26.77
CA ASP A 420 3.61 8.40 26.00
C ASP A 420 4.01 7.72 24.67
N LEU A 421 3.40 6.57 24.32
CA LEU A 421 3.63 5.89 23.04
C LEU A 421 2.82 6.58 21.95
N LEU A 422 3.51 7.17 20.98
CA LEU A 422 2.92 7.88 19.85
C LEU A 422 2.59 6.92 18.70
N PHE A 423 1.35 7.00 18.21
CA PHE A 423 0.84 6.32 17.02
C PHE A 423 0.60 7.34 15.89
N PRO A 424 1.16 7.12 14.69
CA PRO A 424 0.91 7.99 13.54
C PRO A 424 -0.50 7.77 12.97
N VAL A 425 -1.17 8.88 12.66
CA VAL A 425 -2.45 8.90 11.95
C VAL A 425 -2.25 9.66 10.65
N SER A 426 -2.46 8.99 9.52
CA SER A 426 -2.32 9.55 8.18
C SER A 426 -3.24 10.75 7.95
N ASP A 427 -2.73 11.80 7.31
CA ASP A 427 -3.52 12.91 6.78
C ASP A 427 -3.79 12.66 5.28
N PRO A 428 -5.00 12.24 4.90
CA PRO A 428 -5.31 11.88 3.51
C PRO A 428 -5.26 13.09 2.55
N THR A 429 -5.17 14.30 3.08
CA THR A 429 -5.06 15.54 2.28
C THR A 429 -3.61 15.91 1.97
N ALA A 430 -2.63 15.30 2.64
CA ALA A 430 -1.22 15.57 2.46
C ALA A 430 -0.67 14.88 1.20
N ARG A 431 -0.91 15.48 0.03
CA ARG A 431 -0.44 14.98 -1.28
C ARG A 431 0.71 15.83 -1.83
N LEU A 432 1.65 15.17 -2.51
CA LEU A 432 2.72 15.83 -3.25
C LEU A 432 2.58 15.55 -4.74
N THR A 433 2.77 16.59 -5.54
CA THR A 433 2.81 16.49 -7.01
C THR A 433 4.14 17.01 -7.51
N ARG A 434 4.55 16.63 -8.73
CA ARG A 434 5.74 17.22 -9.38
C ARG A 434 5.67 18.75 -9.35
N ARG A 435 4.49 19.34 -9.61
CA ARG A 435 4.26 20.80 -9.55
C ARG A 435 4.58 21.37 -8.16
N THR A 436 4.10 20.71 -7.10
CA THR A 436 4.39 21.10 -5.71
C THR A 436 5.91 21.06 -5.46
N LEU A 437 6.58 19.99 -5.87
CA LEU A 437 8.04 19.86 -5.68
C LEU A 437 8.81 20.99 -6.38
N VAL A 438 8.47 21.31 -7.64
CA VAL A 438 9.07 22.44 -8.37
C VAL A 438 8.82 23.78 -7.67
N SER A 439 7.62 23.96 -7.10
CA SER A 439 7.24 25.24 -6.49
C SER A 439 8.07 25.63 -5.26
N PHE A 440 8.60 24.63 -4.55
CA PHE A 440 9.44 24.83 -3.37
C PHE A 440 10.93 24.66 -3.63
N ALA A 441 11.30 24.10 -4.79
CA ALA A 441 12.69 23.83 -5.13
C ALA A 441 13.49 25.13 -5.34
N LEU A 442 14.67 25.18 -4.72
CA LEU A 442 15.77 26.08 -5.05
C LEU A 442 16.61 25.49 -6.18
N LYS A 443 16.77 24.17 -6.18
CA LYS A 443 17.52 23.42 -7.20
C LYS A 443 16.76 22.16 -7.61
N VAL A 444 16.86 21.82 -8.88
CA VAL A 444 16.43 20.53 -9.42
C VAL A 444 17.63 19.88 -10.10
N GLU A 445 17.97 18.66 -9.68
CA GLU A 445 18.99 17.84 -10.32
C GLU A 445 18.29 16.74 -11.11
N ARG A 446 18.66 16.54 -12.38
CA ARG A 446 18.05 15.52 -13.25
C ARG A 446 19.06 15.02 -14.30
N PRO A 447 18.84 13.87 -14.97
CA PRO A 447 19.67 13.44 -16.07
C PRO A 447 19.72 14.49 -17.19
N SER A 448 20.90 14.74 -17.76
CA SER A 448 21.04 15.65 -18.90
C SER A 448 20.33 15.07 -20.12
N GLN A 449 19.60 15.92 -20.83
CA GLN A 449 18.96 15.57 -22.10
C GLN A 449 19.94 15.62 -23.28
N GLU A 450 21.05 16.35 -23.13
CA GLU A 450 22.01 16.63 -24.20
C GLU A 450 23.25 15.73 -24.11
N PHE A 451 23.79 15.55 -22.90
CA PHE A 451 24.97 14.73 -22.68
C PHE A 451 24.59 13.40 -22.05
N SER A 452 24.71 12.31 -22.82
CA SER A 452 24.45 10.95 -22.33
C SER A 452 25.34 10.63 -21.12
N GLY A 453 24.73 10.24 -20.01
CA GLY A 453 25.42 10.02 -18.73
C GLY A 453 25.72 11.29 -17.92
N GLY A 454 25.38 12.46 -18.46
CA GLY A 454 25.51 13.74 -17.76
C GLY A 454 24.36 14.04 -16.80
N MET A 455 24.57 15.03 -15.93
CA MET A 455 23.61 15.53 -14.96
C MET A 455 23.37 17.03 -15.17
N GLU A 456 22.10 17.44 -15.27
CA GLU A 456 21.67 18.83 -15.29
C GLU A 456 21.28 19.30 -13.87
N VAL A 457 21.77 20.47 -13.46
CA VAL A 457 21.38 21.17 -12.24
C VAL A 457 20.71 22.49 -12.62
N VAL A 458 19.40 22.59 -12.39
CA VAL A 458 18.61 23.80 -12.64
C VAL A 458 18.42 24.58 -11.34
N GLU A 459 18.91 25.80 -11.29
CA GLU A 459 18.67 26.75 -10.20
C GLU A 459 17.37 27.52 -10.45
N LEU A 460 16.52 27.57 -9.42
CA LEU A 460 15.18 28.15 -9.44
C LEU A 460 15.08 29.34 -8.48
N SER A 461 14.31 30.34 -8.88
CA SER A 461 13.86 31.42 -8.01
C SER A 461 12.35 31.50 -8.01
N ARG A 462 11.71 31.04 -6.92
CA ARG A 462 10.24 30.99 -6.77
C ARG A 462 9.59 30.26 -7.95
N SER A 463 10.04 29.01 -8.18
CA SER A 463 9.55 28.14 -9.26
C SER A 463 9.96 28.54 -10.69
N ILE A 464 10.77 29.60 -10.86
CA ILE A 464 11.20 30.09 -12.17
C ILE A 464 12.68 29.76 -12.39
N PRO A 465 13.05 29.04 -13.46
CA PRO A 465 14.45 28.82 -13.82
C PRO A 465 15.19 30.14 -14.03
N ILE A 466 16.38 30.22 -13.42
CA ILE A 466 17.30 31.35 -13.57
C ILE A 466 18.62 30.92 -14.23
N ARG A 467 19.03 29.67 -14.01
CA ARG A 467 20.27 29.09 -14.55
C ARG A 467 20.17 27.58 -14.58
N ALA A 468 20.81 26.94 -15.55
CA ALA A 468 21.05 25.50 -15.58
C ALA A 468 22.52 25.23 -15.90
N ARG A 469 23.10 24.21 -15.27
CA ARG A 469 24.46 23.74 -15.58
C ARG A 469 24.43 22.25 -15.81
N GLU A 470 25.14 21.76 -16.83
CA GLU A 470 25.28 20.34 -17.10
C GLU A 470 26.70 19.88 -16.80
N TYR A 471 26.81 18.70 -16.21
CA TYR A 471 28.07 18.09 -15.82
C TYR A 471 28.20 16.69 -16.41
N LEU A 472 29.36 16.37 -16.97
CA LEU A 472 29.75 15.04 -17.44
C LEU A 472 31.02 14.62 -16.69
N ASP A 473 31.00 13.46 -16.03
CA ASP A 473 32.09 12.98 -15.17
C ASP A 473 32.59 14.01 -14.12
N GLY A 474 31.68 14.87 -13.66
CA GLY A 474 31.96 15.94 -12.69
C GLY A 474 32.53 17.23 -13.29
N LEU A 475 32.80 17.27 -14.59
CA LEU A 475 33.23 18.47 -15.31
C LEU A 475 32.03 19.19 -15.89
N MET A 476 31.98 20.52 -15.76
CA MET A 476 30.91 21.34 -16.34
C MET A 476 31.12 21.44 -17.86
N VAL A 477 30.13 20.98 -18.63
CA VAL A 477 30.17 20.96 -20.10
C VAL A 477 29.17 21.94 -20.73
N SER A 478 28.23 22.46 -19.93
CA SER A 478 27.24 23.41 -20.43
C SER A 478 26.70 24.31 -19.32
N GLU A 479 26.45 25.59 -19.64
CA GLU A 479 25.75 26.55 -18.78
C GLU A 479 24.71 27.33 -19.57
N THR A 480 23.44 27.25 -19.16
CA THR A 480 22.31 27.97 -19.74
C THR A 480 21.83 29.05 -18.78
N ASP A 481 21.78 30.31 -19.23
CA ASP A 481 21.17 31.41 -18.49
C ASP A 481 19.71 31.62 -18.94
N PHE A 482 18.82 31.93 -17.99
CA PHE A 482 17.39 32.09 -18.24
C PHE A 482 16.92 33.53 -18.00
N LEU A 483 15.96 33.97 -18.81
CA LEU A 483 15.23 35.21 -18.60
C LEU A 483 13.74 34.91 -18.40
N ARG A 484 13.24 35.14 -17.18
CA ARG A 484 11.84 34.83 -16.79
C ARG A 484 11.46 33.37 -17.07
N GLY A 485 12.35 32.43 -16.75
CA GLY A 485 12.13 31.00 -16.90
C GLY A 485 12.29 30.47 -18.32
N ARG A 486 12.75 31.29 -19.27
CA ARG A 486 13.02 30.86 -20.65
C ARG A 486 14.51 30.92 -20.97
N PRO A 487 15.07 29.94 -21.69
CA PRO A 487 16.49 29.93 -22.02
C PRO A 487 16.83 31.15 -22.88
N LEU A 488 17.91 31.86 -22.53
CA LEU A 488 18.37 33.07 -23.22
C LEU A 488 19.60 32.75 -24.08
N ALA A 489 20.62 32.17 -23.44
CA ALA A 489 21.85 31.75 -24.07
C ALA A 489 22.40 30.53 -23.32
N GLN A 490 23.01 29.61 -24.05
CA GLN A 490 23.70 28.44 -23.52
C GLN A 490 25.14 28.45 -24.02
N ARG A 491 26.10 28.32 -23.11
CA ARG A 491 27.53 28.14 -23.41
C ARG A 491 27.86 26.66 -23.28
N VAL A 492 28.47 26.05 -24.30
CA VAL A 492 28.67 24.61 -24.42
C VAL A 492 30.11 24.30 -24.82
N ASP A 493 30.65 23.25 -24.21
CA ASP A 493 31.87 22.52 -24.60
C ASP A 493 31.47 21.39 -25.56
N LEU A 494 31.63 21.59 -26.88
CA LEU A 494 31.20 20.59 -27.87
C LEU A 494 32.23 19.47 -28.06
N ASP A 495 33.51 19.77 -27.91
CA ASP A 495 34.60 18.80 -28.10
C ASP A 495 35.11 18.18 -26.79
N LEU A 496 34.57 18.61 -25.65
CA LEU A 496 34.85 18.13 -24.30
C LEU A 496 36.30 18.41 -23.86
N ASP A 497 36.89 19.51 -24.33
CA ASP A 497 38.25 19.92 -23.96
C ASP A 497 38.33 20.73 -22.65
N GLY A 498 37.17 21.10 -22.09
CA GLY A 498 37.01 21.87 -20.86
C GLY A 498 36.82 23.38 -21.07
N ARG A 499 36.74 23.86 -22.32
CA ARG A 499 36.37 25.24 -22.67
C ARG A 499 34.89 25.28 -23.07
N LEU A 500 34.25 26.45 -22.92
CA LEU A 500 32.87 26.65 -23.37
C LEU A 500 32.88 27.56 -24.60
N GLU A 501 33.31 27.01 -25.74
CA GLU A 501 33.60 27.70 -26.98
C GLU A 501 32.35 28.01 -27.81
N THR A 502 31.28 27.24 -27.67
CA THR A 502 30.05 27.43 -28.44
C THR A 502 29.00 28.15 -27.62
N VAL A 503 28.46 29.25 -28.15
CA VAL A 503 27.31 29.97 -27.59
C VAL A 503 26.10 29.77 -28.47
N ARG A 504 25.06 29.15 -27.92
CA ARG A 504 23.76 28.95 -28.57
C ARG A 504 22.76 29.98 -28.05
N HIS A 505 22.06 30.62 -28.98
CA HIS A 505 21.01 31.57 -28.70
C HIS A 505 19.65 30.95 -29.02
N PHE A 506 18.69 31.08 -28.12
CA PHE A 506 17.38 30.42 -28.28
C PHE A 506 16.35 31.35 -28.90
N ARG A 507 15.47 30.76 -29.71
CA ARG A 507 14.37 31.49 -30.33
C ARG A 507 13.43 31.97 -29.22
N ARG A 508 13.20 33.28 -29.16
CA ARG A 508 12.15 33.82 -28.28
C ARG A 508 10.81 33.45 -28.91
N SER A 509 10.16 32.38 -28.45
CA SER A 509 8.79 32.11 -28.87
C SER A 509 7.94 33.37 -28.60
N PRO A 510 7.31 33.98 -29.63
CA PRO A 510 6.40 35.07 -29.39
C PRO A 510 5.32 34.56 -28.43
N VAL A 511 4.97 35.37 -27.43
CA VAL A 511 3.75 35.13 -26.65
C VAL A 511 2.64 34.99 -27.69
N PRO A 512 1.91 33.86 -27.79
CA PRO A 512 0.81 33.80 -28.71
C PRO A 512 -0.15 34.91 -28.31
N ALA A 513 -0.33 35.89 -29.20
CA ALA A 513 -1.39 36.85 -29.06
C ALA A 513 -2.68 36.03 -29.00
N THR A 514 -3.34 36.06 -27.84
CA THR A 514 -4.65 35.46 -27.59
C THR A 514 -5.63 35.81 -28.70
N THR A 515 -5.84 34.92 -29.67
CA THR A 515 -7.00 34.95 -30.58
C THR A 515 -7.27 33.67 -31.37
N LEU A 516 -6.46 32.61 -31.29
CA LEU A 516 -6.79 31.33 -31.97
C LEU A 516 -7.48 30.35 -31.01
N PRO A 517 -8.66 29.79 -31.37
CA PRO A 517 -9.31 28.73 -30.59
C PRO A 517 -8.38 27.52 -30.51
N GLY A 518 -8.00 27.11 -29.30
CA GLY A 518 -7.05 26.02 -29.07
C GLY A 518 -5.61 26.46 -28.73
N SER A 519 -5.34 27.77 -28.61
CA SER A 519 -4.08 28.24 -28.02
C SER A 519 -4.08 28.01 -26.50
N PRO A 520 -2.94 27.63 -25.88
CA PRO A 520 -2.84 27.50 -24.43
C PRO A 520 -3.23 28.82 -23.76
N ASP A 521 -3.91 28.72 -22.63
CA ASP A 521 -4.36 29.89 -21.87
C ASP A 521 -3.11 30.70 -21.47
N PRO A 522 -3.10 32.05 -21.55
CA PRO A 522 -1.98 32.87 -21.09
C PRO A 522 -1.54 32.57 -19.65
N SER A 523 -2.44 32.03 -18.83
CA SER A 523 -2.14 31.57 -17.47
C SER A 523 -1.27 30.30 -17.42
N ASP A 524 -1.29 29.46 -18.46
CA ASP A 524 -0.45 28.25 -18.58
C ASP A 524 1.02 28.60 -18.86
N LEU A 525 1.31 29.77 -19.46
CA LEU A 525 2.68 30.18 -19.80
C LEU A 525 3.58 30.48 -18.58
N ASN A 526 3.00 30.59 -17.39
CA ASN A 526 3.71 30.75 -16.12
C ASN A 526 3.63 29.50 -15.23
N ASP A 527 3.21 28.36 -15.80
CA ASP A 527 3.20 27.09 -15.09
C ASP A 527 4.64 26.67 -14.72
N PRO A 528 4.94 26.40 -13.43
CA PRO A 528 6.25 25.92 -12.99
C PRO A 528 6.77 24.71 -13.77
N LEU A 529 5.88 23.79 -14.18
CA LEU A 529 6.27 22.60 -14.93
C LEU A 529 6.68 22.95 -16.35
N ILE A 530 5.89 23.80 -17.03
CA ILE A 530 6.20 24.25 -18.40
C ILE A 530 7.52 25.04 -18.41
N LEU A 531 7.75 25.87 -17.39
CA LEU A 531 9.01 26.62 -17.27
C LEU A 531 10.21 25.69 -16.99
N LEU A 532 10.06 24.65 -16.18
CA LEU A 532 11.14 23.70 -15.89
C LEU A 532 11.44 22.75 -17.06
N ASP A 533 10.43 22.37 -17.84
CA ASP A 533 10.55 21.48 -19.00
C ASP A 533 10.83 22.25 -20.32
N TYR A 534 11.32 23.50 -20.20
CA TYR A 534 11.55 24.45 -21.29
C TYR A 534 12.07 23.82 -22.61
N SER A 535 11.56 24.32 -23.75
CA SER A 535 12.02 23.91 -25.09
C SER A 535 13.38 24.55 -25.43
N ARG A 536 14.28 23.76 -26.02
CA ARG A 536 15.61 24.16 -26.53
C ARG A 536 15.58 24.42 -28.04
N GLU A 537 14.65 25.24 -28.53
CA GLU A 537 14.68 25.70 -29.93
C GLU A 537 15.81 26.72 -30.11
N ILE A 538 16.95 26.25 -30.60
CA ILE A 538 18.11 27.08 -30.92
C ILE A 538 17.79 27.89 -32.18
N ASP A 539 18.06 29.20 -32.14
CA ASP A 539 17.91 30.13 -33.27
C ASP A 539 19.20 30.17 -34.09
N TYR A 540 20.33 30.34 -33.41
CA TYR A 540 21.66 30.27 -34.01
C TYR A 540 22.72 29.88 -32.96
N ALA A 541 23.87 29.42 -33.44
CA ALA A 541 25.04 29.14 -32.63
C ALA A 541 26.27 29.88 -33.17
N ASP A 542 27.06 30.45 -32.26
CA ASP A 542 28.36 31.05 -32.53
C ASP A 542 29.45 30.20 -31.88
N SER A 543 30.58 29.92 -32.54
CA SER A 543 31.69 29.14 -31.94
C SER A 543 33.06 29.82 -32.08
N ASP A 544 33.84 29.80 -31.01
CA ASP A 544 35.20 30.37 -30.88
C ASP A 544 36.20 29.23 -30.59
N TRP A 545 36.54 28.46 -31.64
CA TRP A 545 37.31 27.21 -31.48
C TRP A 545 38.75 27.41 -31.02
N ASP A 546 39.38 28.54 -31.34
CA ASP A 546 40.75 28.83 -30.90
C ASP A 546 40.79 29.60 -29.56
N GLY A 547 39.67 30.20 -29.18
CA GLY A 547 39.45 30.89 -27.92
C GLY A 547 40.22 32.21 -27.85
N ASP A 548 40.35 32.90 -28.97
CA ASP A 548 40.91 34.24 -29.09
C ASP A 548 39.89 35.36 -28.75
N GLY A 549 38.62 34.99 -28.54
CA GLY A 549 37.50 35.88 -28.24
C GLY A 549 36.73 36.36 -29.48
N VAL A 550 37.02 35.81 -30.66
CA VAL A 550 36.34 36.09 -31.93
C VAL A 550 35.61 34.85 -32.43
N TYR A 551 34.29 34.93 -32.56
CA TYR A 551 33.51 33.82 -33.13
C TYR A 551 33.83 33.62 -34.62
N GLU A 552 34.25 32.41 -34.96
CA GLU A 552 34.67 32.03 -36.32
C GLU A 552 33.50 31.54 -37.17
N THR A 553 32.50 30.93 -36.53
CA THR A 553 31.31 30.37 -37.20
C THR A 553 30.04 30.95 -36.62
N HIS A 554 29.07 31.22 -37.50
CA HIS A 554 27.69 31.58 -37.17
C HIS A 554 26.76 30.65 -37.94
N GLU A 555 26.06 29.78 -37.23
CA GLU A 555 25.19 28.76 -37.82
C GLU A 555 23.73 28.99 -37.42
N PRO A 556 22.85 29.42 -38.35
CA PRO A 556 21.42 29.46 -38.09
C PRO A 556 20.87 28.03 -38.02
N ILE A 557 20.18 27.70 -36.94
CA ILE A 557 19.60 26.37 -36.70
C ILE A 557 18.08 26.51 -36.92
N GLY A 558 17.62 26.02 -38.08
CA GLY A 558 16.26 26.22 -38.59
C GLY A 558 15.19 25.41 -37.89
#